data_AF-M5RTY8-F1
#
_entry.id   AF-M5RTY8-F1
#
_cell.length_a   1.000
_cell.length_b   1.000
_cell.length_c   1.000
_cell.angle_alpha   90.00
_cell.angle_beta   90.00
_cell.angle_gamma   90.00
#
_symmetry.space_group_name_H-M   'P 1'
#
loop_
_entity.id
_entity.type
_entity.pdbx_description
1 polymer ?
#
loop_
_entity_poly.entity_id
_entity_poly.type
_entity_poly.pdbx_seq_one_letter_code
_entity_poly.pdbx_strand_id
1 'polypeptide(L)'
;MLEEDERQEDALMGTCEYVARNPERAGLVAVDAYAEYPFSGCLVPGYPELKPFEPDFWTRFNRSVSYLRKNHLVVGFARIPNQHSGDEADS
;
A
#
# COMPACT_ATOMS: atom_id res chain seq x y z
N MET A 1 16.63 -16.26 10.28
CA MET A 1 16.24 -14.96 10.86
C MET A 1 15.92 -14.12 9.64
N LEU A 2 14.65 -13.75 9.43
CA LEU A 2 14.29 -12.92 8.26
C LEU A 2 14.98 -11.57 8.41
N GLU A 3 15.57 -11.06 7.33
CA GLU A 3 16.19 -9.73 7.33
C GLU A 3 15.15 -8.67 7.70
N GLU A 4 15.57 -7.55 8.28
CA GLU A 4 14.64 -6.52 8.78
C GLU A 4 13.69 -5.97 7.69
N ASP A 5 14.15 -5.99 6.45
CA ASP A 5 13.39 -5.57 5.27
C ASP A 5 12.26 -6.56 4.91
N GLU A 6 12.51 -7.87 4.97
CA GLU A 6 11.48 -8.89 4.70
C GLU A 6 10.37 -8.82 5.74
N ARG A 7 10.73 -8.56 7.01
CA ARG A 7 9.76 -8.38 8.10
C ARG A 7 8.87 -7.15 7.88
N GLN A 8 9.39 -6.09 7.28
CA GLN A 8 8.59 -4.90 6.94
C GLN A 8 7.64 -5.17 5.76
N GLU A 9 8.05 -5.95 4.77
CA GLU A 9 7.19 -6.33 3.63
C GLU A 9 5.97 -7.14 4.08
N ASP A 10 6.16 -8.13 4.96
CA ASP A 10 5.05 -8.93 5.50
C ASP A 10 4.06 -8.07 6.32
N ALA A 11 4.59 -7.15 7.14
CA ALA A 11 3.76 -6.24 7.93
C ALA A 11 2.96 -5.26 7.04
N LEU A 12 3.55 -4.79 5.95
CA LEU A 12 2.89 -3.95 4.96
C LEU A 12 1.77 -4.72 4.26
N MET A 13 2.05 -5.95 3.80
CA MET A 13 1.08 -6.81 3.13
C MET A 13 -0.13 -7.08 4.04
N GLY A 14 0.10 -7.43 5.31
CA GLY A 14 -0.96 -7.63 6.30
C GLY A 14 -1.78 -6.36 6.56
N THR A 15 -1.14 -5.18 6.54
CA THR A 15 -1.85 -3.90 6.67
C THR A 15 -2.72 -3.62 5.45
N CYS A 16 -2.22 -3.86 4.24
CA CYS A 16 -2.99 -3.71 3.01
C CYS A 16 -4.19 -4.65 2.96
N GLU A 17 -4.01 -5.92 3.36
CA GLU A 17 -5.11 -6.88 3.49
C GLU A 17 -6.14 -6.42 4.53
N TYR A 18 -5.68 -5.94 5.69
CA TYR A 18 -6.56 -5.35 6.70
C TYR A 18 -7.40 -4.22 6.12
N VAL A 19 -6.81 -3.28 5.39
CA VAL A 19 -7.52 -2.15 4.76
C VAL A 19 -8.48 -2.63 3.68
N ALA A 20 -8.09 -3.60 2.86
CA ALA A 20 -8.93 -4.16 1.80
C ALA A 20 -10.25 -4.75 2.33
N ARG A 21 -10.27 -5.22 3.59
CA ARG A 21 -11.46 -5.75 4.26
C ARG A 21 -12.34 -4.69 4.93
N ASN A 22 -12.01 -3.40 4.82
CA ASN A 22 -12.86 -2.30 5.31
C ASN A 22 -14.31 -2.36 4.79
N PRO A 23 -14.58 -2.67 3.50
CA PRO A 23 -15.94 -2.74 2.99
C PRO A 23 -16.80 -3.79 3.71
N GLU A 24 -16.20 -4.92 4.13
CA GLU A 24 -16.90 -5.95 4.92
C GLU A 24 -17.28 -5.41 6.30
N ARG A 25 -16.31 -4.77 6.97
CA ARG A 25 -16.51 -4.19 8.31
C ARG A 25 -17.50 -3.04 8.31
N ALA A 26 -17.60 -2.33 7.18
CA ALA A 26 -18.58 -1.28 6.95
C ALA A 26 -19.95 -1.81 6.49
N GLY A 27 -20.10 -3.12 6.28
CA GLY A 27 -21.35 -3.74 5.81
C GLY A 27 -21.72 -3.40 4.36
N LEU A 28 -20.74 -2.94 3.56
CA LEU A 28 -20.95 -2.59 2.14
C LEU A 28 -20.97 -3.82 1.23
N VAL A 29 -20.35 -4.91 1.68
CA VAL A 29 -20.30 -6.22 1.00
C VAL A 29 -20.42 -7.33 2.04
N ALA A 30 -20.74 -8.55 1.59
CA ALA A 30 -20.78 -9.73 2.45
C ALA A 30 -19.39 -10.12 2.97
N VAL A 31 -19.35 -10.97 3.99
CA VAL A 31 -18.10 -11.57 4.48
C VAL A 31 -17.45 -12.37 3.36
N ASP A 32 -16.15 -12.18 3.18
CA ASP A 32 -15.30 -12.74 2.13
C ASP A 32 -15.62 -12.22 0.70
N ALA A 33 -16.46 -11.18 0.57
CA ALA A 33 -16.80 -10.54 -0.71
C ALA A 33 -16.09 -9.17 -0.91
N TYR A 34 -15.05 -8.87 -0.13
CA TYR A 34 -14.26 -7.62 -0.24
C TYR A 34 -13.68 -7.36 -1.65
N ALA A 35 -13.37 -8.43 -2.40
CA ALA A 35 -12.86 -8.34 -3.76
C ALA A 35 -13.92 -7.87 -4.79
N GLU A 36 -15.20 -7.96 -4.45
CA GLU A 36 -16.31 -7.50 -5.31
C GLU A 36 -16.60 -6.00 -5.14
N TYR A 37 -16.00 -5.35 -4.14
CA TYR A 37 -16.22 -3.94 -3.88
C TYR A 37 -15.66 -3.09 -5.03
N PRO A 38 -16.48 -2.27 -5.75
CA PRO A 38 -16.02 -1.57 -6.95
C PRO A 38 -14.84 -0.60 -6.73
N PHE A 39 -14.63 -0.17 -5.49
CA PHE A 39 -13.62 0.81 -5.11
C PHE A 39 -12.44 0.20 -4.32
N SER A 40 -12.26 -1.13 -4.35
CA SER A 40 -11.10 -1.80 -3.75
C SER A 40 -9.91 -1.98 -4.71
N GLY A 41 -9.99 -1.40 -5.92
CA GLY A 41 -8.93 -1.37 -6.91
C GLY A 41 -7.73 -0.49 -6.51
N CYS A 42 -6.52 -0.93 -6.88
CA CYS A 42 -5.28 -0.15 -6.83
C CYS A 42 -4.83 0.08 -8.27
N LEU A 43 -4.50 1.33 -8.62
CA LEU A 43 -3.95 1.67 -9.93
C LEU A 43 -2.43 1.75 -9.80
N VAL A 44 -1.72 0.80 -10.43
CA VAL A 44 -0.28 0.92 -10.66
C VAL A 44 -0.07 1.53 -12.05
N PRO A 45 0.52 2.74 -12.15
CA PRO A 45 0.78 3.36 -13.45
C PRO A 45 1.61 2.44 -14.35
N GLY A 46 1.13 2.21 -15.57
CA GLY A 46 1.77 1.31 -16.55
C GLY A 46 1.41 -0.18 -16.40
N TYR A 47 0.63 -0.56 -15.37
CA TYR A 47 0.17 -1.93 -15.14
C TYR A 47 -1.34 -1.97 -14.83
N PRO A 48 -2.21 -1.58 -15.78
CA PRO A 48 -3.67 -1.54 -15.59
C PRO A 48 -4.29 -2.93 -15.37
N GLU A 49 -3.59 -3.99 -15.75
CA GLU A 49 -4.02 -5.37 -15.58
C GLU A 49 -3.66 -5.95 -14.21
N LEU A 50 -2.92 -5.21 -13.38
CA LEU A 50 -2.57 -5.63 -12.03
C LEU A 50 -3.79 -5.44 -11.11
N LYS A 51 -4.63 -6.46 -11.01
CA LYS A 51 -5.83 -6.40 -10.17
C LYS A 51 -5.49 -6.79 -8.73
N PRO A 52 -5.83 -5.95 -7.74
CA PRO A 52 -5.81 -6.39 -6.35
C PRO A 52 -6.64 -7.66 -6.19
N PHE A 53 -6.21 -8.54 -5.28
CA PHE A 53 -6.87 -9.81 -4.95
C PHE A 53 -6.69 -10.94 -5.96
N GLU A 54 -5.99 -10.73 -7.08
CA GLU A 54 -5.47 -11.85 -7.86
C GLU A 54 -4.39 -12.60 -7.06
N PRO A 55 -4.34 -13.94 -7.09
CA PRO A 55 -3.39 -14.71 -6.28
C PRO A 55 -1.91 -14.37 -6.53
N ASP A 56 -1.59 -13.88 -7.72
CA ASP A 56 -0.24 -13.48 -8.15
C ASP A 56 0.02 -11.97 -8.01
N PHE A 57 -0.94 -11.19 -7.50
CA PHE A 57 -0.85 -9.74 -7.37
C PHE A 57 0.44 -9.32 -6.64
N TRP A 58 0.66 -9.82 -5.42
CA TRP A 58 1.79 -9.42 -4.59
C TRP A 58 3.13 -9.78 -5.23
N THR A 59 3.23 -10.97 -5.82
CA THR A 59 4.41 -11.39 -6.57
C THR A 59 4.69 -10.45 -7.75
N ARG A 60 3.67 -10.09 -8.52
CA ARG A 60 3.81 -9.19 -9.68
C ARG A 60 4.11 -7.75 -9.25
N PHE A 61 3.46 -7.29 -8.18
CA PHE A 61 3.69 -5.98 -7.59
C PHE A 61 5.13 -5.85 -7.08
N ASN A 62 5.59 -6.78 -6.24
CA ASN A 62 6.95 -6.79 -5.69
C ASN A 62 8.01 -6.86 -6.78
N ARG A 63 7.78 -7.67 -7.83
CA ARG A 63 8.66 -7.71 -9.01
C ARG A 63 8.72 -6.36 -9.73
N SER A 64 7.57 -5.72 -9.93
CA SER A 64 7.48 -4.42 -10.61
C SER A 64 8.17 -3.32 -9.79
N VAL A 65 7.92 -3.26 -8.49
CA VAL A 65 8.58 -2.33 -7.56
C VAL A 65 10.09 -2.58 -7.50
N SER A 66 10.51 -3.85 -7.40
CA SER A 66 11.92 -4.22 -7.42
C SER A 66 12.62 -3.78 -8.71
N TYR A 67 11.96 -3.95 -9.86
CA TYR A 67 12.46 -3.47 -11.14
C TYR A 67 12.61 -1.95 -11.14
N LEU A 68 11.60 -1.20 -10.72
CA LEU A 68 11.64 0.26 -10.66
C LEU A 68 12.76 0.77 -9.73
N ARG A 69 12.93 0.13 -8.56
CA ARG A 69 14.01 0.45 -7.60
C ARG A 69 15.39 0.17 -8.21
N LYS A 70 15.61 -1.01 -8.79
CA LYS A 70 16.89 -1.41 -9.41
C LYS A 70 17.30 -0.53 -10.58
N ASN A 71 16.34 0.00 -11.34
CA ASN A 71 16.61 0.87 -12.48
C ASN A 71 16.58 2.37 -12.11
N HIS A 72 16.52 2.72 -10.82
CA HIS A 72 16.44 4.10 -10.34
C HIS A 72 15.27 4.91 -10.95
N LEU A 73 14.18 4.23 -11.30
CA LEU A 73 12.95 4.83 -11.84
C LEU A 73 11.96 5.24 -10.73
N VAL A 74 12.43 5.29 -9.49
CA VAL A 74 11.68 5.77 -8.32
C VAL A 74 12.12 7.20 -8.01
N VAL A 75 11.21 8.16 -8.21
CA VAL A 75 11.36 9.50 -7.62
C VAL A 75 11.02 9.39 -6.14
N GLY A 76 11.98 9.67 -5.26
CA GLY A 76 11.70 9.82 -3.84
C GLY A 76 10.68 10.94 -3.65
N PHE A 77 9.53 10.63 -3.04
CA PHE A 77 8.59 11.67 -2.64
C PHE A 77 9.32 12.67 -1.73
N ALA A 78 9.19 13.95 -2.04
CA ALA A 78 9.78 15.02 -1.24
C ALA A 78 9.34 14.84 0.22
N ARG A 79 10.32 14.82 1.13
CA ARG A 79 10.08 14.82 2.57
C ARG A 79 9.12 15.95 2.88
N ILE A 80 7.92 15.66 3.38
CA ILE A 80 7.01 16.70 3.87
C ILE A 80 7.75 17.36 5.04
N PRO A 81 8.12 18.65 4.95
CA PRO A 81 8.75 19.32 6.07
C PRO A 81 7.77 19.32 7.24
N ASN A 82 8.24 18.85 8.40
CA ASN A 82 7.44 18.78 9.61
C ASN A 82 7.01 20.22 9.97
N GLN A 83 5.72 20.53 9.86
CA GLN A 83 5.21 21.82 10.31
C GLN A 83 5.10 21.78 11.84
N HIS A 84 6.16 22.19 12.52
CA HIS A 84 6.04 22.78 13.85
C HIS A 84 6.00 24.29 13.68
N SER A 85 4.79 24.84 13.72
CA SER A 85 4.53 26.27 13.82
C SER A 85 3.46 26.50 14.90
N GLY A 86 3.77 27.38 15.85
CA GLY A 86 2.89 27.88 16.90
C GLY A 86 3.52 27.65 18.28
N ASP A 87 4.42 28.53 18.72
CA ASP A 87 4.14 29.74 19.51
C ASP A 87 3.80 29.43 20.96
N GLU A 88 4.77 29.66 21.84
CA GLU A 88 4.52 30.39 23.09
C GLU A 88 5.74 31.28 23.35
N ALA A 89 5.63 32.52 22.87
CA ALA A 89 6.28 33.64 23.48
C ALA A 89 5.45 34.06 24.70
N ASP A 90 6.17 34.48 25.76
CA ASP A 90 5.72 35.34 26.87
C ASP A 90 5.17 34.64 28.13
N SER A 91 6.06 34.38 29.10
CA SER A 91 5.98 34.90 30.49
C SER A 91 7.28 34.64 31.25
#